data_AF-A0A3P1S1S4-F1
#
_entry.id   AF-A0A3P1S1S4-F1
#
_cell.length_a   1.000
_cell.length_b   1.000
_cell.length_c   1.000
_cell.angle_alpha   90.00
_cell.angle_beta   90.00
_cell.angle_gamma   90.00
#
_symmetry.space_group_name_H-M   'P 1'
#
loop_
_entity.id
_entity.type
_entity.pdbx_description
1 polymer ?
#
loop_
_entity_poly.entity_id
_entity_poly.type
_entity_poly.pdbx_seq_one_letter_code
_entity_poly.pdbx_strand_id
1 'polypeptide(L)' 'MKNQELQNLVQLEIKKRESVSDIIGMNMMKRVLFELQQLEKKPQFQLTYSRILVDSCDFNNDLVHKLLEYAYFIDKRK' A
#
# COMPACT_ATOMS: atom_id res chain seq x y z
N MET A 1 -6.89 6.94 9.26
CA MET A 1 -5.42 6.94 9.17
C MET A 1 -4.97 8.02 8.19
N LYS A 2 -3.81 8.65 8.40
CA LYS A 2 -3.26 9.64 7.45
C LYS A 2 -2.37 8.95 6.40
N ASN A 3 -2.30 9.47 5.18
CA ASN A 3 -1.44 8.94 4.10
C ASN A 3 0.02 8.73 4.55
N GLN A 4 0.58 9.73 5.23
CA GLN A 4 1.95 9.69 5.75
C GLN A 4 2.21 8.53 6.71
N GLU A 5 1.23 8.18 7.54
CA GLU A 5 1.32 7.08 8.49
C GLU A 5 1.37 5.73 7.75
N LEU A 6 0.55 5.57 6.71
CA LEU A 6 0.60 4.39 5.84
C LEU A 6 1.92 4.27 5.08
N GLN A 7 2.48 5.37 4.57
CA GLN A 7 3.79 5.35 3.93
C GLN A 7 4.88 4.82 4.87
N ASN A 8 4.87 5.25 6.14
CA ASN A 8 5.83 4.77 7.14
C ASN A 8 5.67 3.27 7.39
N LEU A 9 4.45 2.77 7.52
CA LEU A 9 4.18 1.33 7.70
C LEU A 9 4.64 0.50 6.49
N VAL A 10 4.37 0.97 5.27
CA VAL A 10 4.80 0.31 4.05
C VAL A 10 6.32 0.27 3.94
N GLN A 11 7.02 1.34 4.33
CA GLN A 11 8.50 1.35 4.36
C GLN A 11 9.06 0.34 5.36
N LEU A 12 8.44 0.16 6.52
CA LEU A 12 8.84 -0.85 7.50
C LEU A 12 8.64 -2.26 6.94
N GLU A 13 7.52 -2.51 6.27
CA GLU A 13 7.23 -3.80 5.65
C GLU A 13 8.21 -4.12 4.50
N ILE A 14 8.59 -3.12 3.69
CA ILE A 14 9.64 -3.28 2.67
C ILE A 14 10.95 -3.76 3.30
N LYS A 15 11.40 -3.11 4.39
CA LYS A 15 12.63 -3.49 5.10
C LYS A 15 12.55 -4.91 5.69
N LYS A 16 11.38 -5.27 6.24
CA LYS A 16 11.14 -6.62 6.77
C LYS A 16 11.25 -7.66 5.66
N ARG A 17 10.61 -7.43 4.51
CA ARG A 17 10.64 -8.34 3.36
C ARG A 17 12.02 -8.44 2.71
N GLU A 18 12.75 -7.34 2.66
CA GLU A 18 14.16 -7.31 2.26
C GLU A 18 15.01 -8.23 3.15
N SER A 19 14.81 -8.20 4.47
CA SER A 19 15.57 -9.04 5.41
C SER A 19 15.34 -10.55 5.24
N VAL A 20 14.18 -10.94 4.69
CA VAL A 20 13.84 -12.35 4.41
C VAL A 20 13.92 -12.69 2.92
N SER A 21 14.47 -11.80 2.09
CA SER A 21 14.61 -11.98 0.63
C SER A 21 13.29 -12.27 -0.10
N ASP A 22 12.16 -11.77 0.40
CA ASP A 22 10.86 -11.82 -0.27
C ASP A 22 10.79 -10.72 -1.35
N ILE A 23 11.37 -11.01 -2.52
CA ILE A 23 11.46 -10.07 -3.64
C ILE A 23 10.08 -9.68 -4.17
N ILE A 24 9.16 -10.66 -4.25
CA ILE A 24 7.82 -10.45 -4.82
C ILE A 24 7.03 -9.50 -3.91
N GLY A 25 6.95 -9.81 -2.62
CA GLY A 25 6.26 -8.98 -1.65
C GLY A 25 6.91 -7.60 -1.49
N MET A 26 8.24 -7.54 -1.51
CA MET A 26 8.97 -6.26 -1.48
C MET A 26 8.58 -5.37 -2.67
N ASN A 27 8.56 -5.91 -3.89
CA ASN A 27 8.21 -5.13 -5.09
C ASN A 27 6.75 -4.66 -5.06
N MET A 28 5.84 -5.50 -4.53
CA MET A 28 4.46 -5.11 -4.31
C MET A 28 4.33 -3.92 -3.36
N MET A 29 5.03 -3.97 -2.22
CA MET A 29 5.02 -2.87 -1.24
C MET A 29 5.70 -1.60 -1.79
N LYS A 30 6.75 -1.72 -2.60
CA LYS A 30 7.35 -0.57 -3.31
C LYS A 30 6.35 0.11 -4.24
N ARG A 31 5.51 -0.67 -4.95
CA ARG A 31 4.45 -0.13 -5.80
C ARG A 31 3.36 0.58 -5.00
N VAL A 32 2.93 -0.01 -3.87
CA VAL A 32 2.01 0.64 -2.93
C VAL A 32 2.58 1.99 -2.46
N LEU A 33 3.84 2.01 -2.01
CA LEU A 33 4.49 3.23 -1.53
C LEU A 33 4.53 4.32 -2.60
N PHE A 34 4.88 3.96 -3.84
CA PHE A 34 4.89 4.88 -4.96
C PHE A 34 3.51 5.53 -5.17
N GLU A 35 2.44 4.74 -5.18
CA GLU A 35 1.08 5.24 -5.38
C GLU A 35 0.62 6.16 -4.24
N LEU A 36 0.94 5.82 -2.98
CA LEU A 36 0.65 6.69 -1.83
C LEU A 36 1.37 8.06 -1.94
N GLN A 37 2.60 8.07 -2.45
CA GLN A 37 3.33 9.32 -2.71
C GLN A 37 2.74 10.13 -3.88
N GLN A 38 2.24 9.45 -4.92
CA GLN A 38 1.55 10.15 -6.01
C GLN A 38 0.26 10.80 -5.54
N LEU A 39 -0.50 10.13 -4.66
CA LEU A 39 -1.73 10.68 -4.09
C LEU A 39 -1.47 11.97 -3.29
N GLU A 40 -0.33 12.07 -2.60
CA GLU A 40 0.09 13.26 -1.87
C GLU A 40 0.39 14.46 -2.79
N LYS A 41 0.99 14.18 -3.95
CA LYS A 41 1.30 15.20 -4.97
C LYS A 41 0.07 15.57 -5.80
N LYS A 42 -0.81 14.60 -6.04
CA LYS A 42 -1.97 14.69 -6.92
C LYS A 42 -3.17 14.04 -6.23
N PRO A 43 -4.03 14.80 -5.55
CA PRO A 43 -5.21 14.25 -4.86
C PRO A 43 -6.18 13.49 -5.77
N GLN A 44 -6.18 13.79 -7.07
CA GLN A 44 -6.99 13.10 -8.08
C GLN A 44 -6.42 11.73 -8.49
N PHE A 45 -5.17 11.43 -8.14
CA PHE A 45 -4.50 10.18 -8.48
C PHE A 45 -5.36 8.98 -8.06
N GLN A 46 -5.53 8.02 -8.98
CA GLN A 46 -6.33 6.82 -8.73
C GLN A 46 -5.41 5.72 -8.23
N LEU A 47 -5.76 5.16 -7.08
CA LEU A 47 -5.04 4.03 -6.49
C LEU A 47 -5.40 2.77 -7.28
N THR A 48 -4.38 2.02 -7.68
CA THR A 48 -4.50 0.73 -8.38
C THR A 48 -3.97 -0.43 -7.56
N TYR A 49 -3.22 -0.15 -6.49
CA TYR A 49 -2.64 -1.17 -5.63
C TYR A 49 -3.70 -2.06 -4.96
N SER A 50 -4.92 -1.56 -4.74
CA SER A 50 -5.99 -2.32 -4.08
C SER A 50 -6.30 -3.63 -4.81
N ARG A 51 -6.35 -3.59 -6.15
CA ARG A 51 -6.54 -4.78 -6.99
C ARG A 51 -5.39 -5.77 -6.83
N ILE A 52 -4.16 -5.28 -6.83
CA ILE A 52 -2.94 -6.10 -6.72
C ILE A 52 -2.86 -6.78 -5.35
N LEU A 53 -3.25 -6.09 -4.29
CA LEU A 53 -3.28 -6.63 -2.93
C LEU A 53 -4.39 -7.66 -2.73
N VAL A 54 -5.54 -7.50 -3.39
CA VAL A 54 -6.59 -8.53 -3.41
C VAL A 54 -6.11 -9.76 -4.17
N ASP A 55 -5.49 -9.56 -5.34
CA ASP A 55 -4.98 -10.65 -6.19
C ASP A 55 -3.84 -11.43 -5.51
N SER A 56 -3.07 -10.81 -4.62
CA SER A 56 -1.98 -11.47 -3.90
C SER A 56 -2.43 -12.40 -2.78
N CYS A 57 -3.72 -12.37 -2.41
CA CYS A 57 -4.31 -13.14 -1.32
C CYS A 57 -3.58 -13.02 0.04
N ASP A 58 -2.77 -11.98 0.27
CA ASP A 58 -2.03 -11.75 1.53
C ASP A 58 -2.94 -11.10 2.59
N PHE A 59 -4.13 -11.69 2.79
CA PHE A 59 -5.14 -11.18 3.72
C PHE A 59 -4.72 -11.37 5.18
N ASN A 60 -3.77 -12.24 5.50
CA ASN A 60 -3.29 -12.38 6.89
C ASN A 60 -2.39 -11.22 7.34
N ASN A 61 -2.15 -10.23 6.48
CA ASN A 61 -1.33 -9.08 6.78
C ASN A 61 -2.20 -7.89 7.20
N ASP A 62 -2.09 -7.48 8.47
CA ASP A 62 -2.78 -6.30 9.01
C ASP A 62 -2.54 -5.03 8.20
N LEU A 63 -1.35 -4.87 7.61
CA LEU A 63 -1.03 -3.74 6.76
C LEU A 63 -1.86 -3.76 5.47
N VAL A 64 -2.06 -4.94 4.87
CA VAL A 64 -2.86 -5.10 3.65
C VAL A 64 -4.31 -4.68 3.92
N HIS A 65 -4.89 -5.09 5.04
CA HIS A 65 -6.23 -4.63 5.44
C HIS A 65 -6.31 -3.10 5.56
N LYS A 66 -5.35 -2.46 6.23
CA LYS A 66 -5.29 -1.00 6.38
C LYS A 66 -5.16 -0.28 5.03
N LEU A 67 -4.40 -0.85 4.10
CA LEU A 67 -4.24 -0.33 2.75
C LEU A 67 -5.55 -0.43 1.94
N LEU A 68 -6.25 -1.56 2.04
CA LEU A 68 -7.55 -1.76 1.37
C LEU A 68 -8.62 -0.82 1.92
N GLU A 69 -8.71 -0.66 3.26
CA GLU A 69 -9.63 0.29 3.89
C GLU A 69 -9.34 1.73 3.47
N TYR A 70 -8.06 2.11 3.39
CA TYR A 70 -7.67 3.44 2.96
C TYR A 70 -8.03 3.69 1.50
N ALA A 71 -7.74 2.74 0.60
CA ALA A 71 -8.12 2.83 -0.81
C ALA A 71 -9.64 3.02 -0.98
N TYR A 72 -10.44 2.23 -0.25
CA TYR A 72 -11.89 2.38 -0.23
C TYR A 72 -12.34 3.78 0.24
N PHE A 73 -11.70 4.32 1.28
CA PHE A 73 -12.01 5.66 1.78
C PHE A 73 -11.68 6.75 0.76
N ILE A 74 -10.57 6.63 0.04
CA ILE A 74 -10.18 7.57 -1.00
C ILE A 74 -11.18 7.53 -2.16
N ASP A 75 -11.58 6.34 -2.61
CA ASP A 75 -12.55 6.20 -3.70
C ASP A 75 -13.94 6.73 -3.31
N LYS A 76 -14.37 6.57 -2.05
CA LYS A 76 -15.62 7.13 -1.53
C LYS A 76 -15.65 8.65 -1.40
N ARG A 77 -14.48 9.31 -1.41
CA ARG A 77 -14.34 10.77 -1.29
C ARG A 77 -14.25 11.49 -2.64
N LYS A 78 -14.10 10.76 -3.74
CA LYS A 78 -14.10 11.30 -5.10
C LYS A 78 -15.53 11.45 -5.61
#